data_AF-A0A536XMK3-F1
#
_entry.id   AF-A0A536XMK3-F1
#
_cell.length_a   1.000
_cell.length_b   1.000
_cell.length_c   1.000
_cell.angle_alpha   90.00
_cell.angle_beta   90.00
_cell.angle_gamma   90.00
#
_symmetry.space_group_name_H-M   'P 1'
#
loop_
_entity.id
_entity.type
_entity.pdbx_description
1 polymer ?
#
loop_
_entity_poly.entity_id
_entity_poly.type
_entity_poly.pdbx_seq_one_letter_code
_entity_poly.pdbx_strand_id
1 'polypeptide(L)'
;RVIDPQKAVIQVADFLTATNLLAQTTLRAVLGKHELDALLAEREQLNLDIQKTLDAQTETWGIKVSNVEIKDVDLNETMVRAIARQAEAERERRAKVIHAEGELQASEKLLQAAQMLSKQPEAMQLRYLQTLSNIAGDKTSTIVFPVPMDLITPMLEALRKRNP
;
A
#
# COMPACT_ATOMS: atom_id res chain seq x y z
N ARG A 1 9.29 -21.49 -33.81
CA ARG A 1 9.90 -22.36 -34.86
C ARG A 1 8.79 -22.88 -35.77
N VAL A 2 9.00 -22.91 -37.09
CA VAL A 2 8.04 -23.51 -38.04
C VAL A 2 8.09 -25.03 -37.88
N ILE A 3 6.94 -25.65 -37.60
CA ILE A 3 6.78 -27.11 -37.51
C ILE A 3 6.25 -27.67 -38.83
N ASP A 4 5.33 -26.94 -39.48
CA ASP A 4 4.70 -27.34 -40.72
C ASP A 4 4.89 -26.26 -41.81
N PRO A 5 5.90 -26.42 -42.69
CA PRO A 5 6.20 -25.45 -43.74
C PRO A 5 5.08 -25.31 -44.77
N GLN A 6 4.28 -26.36 -45.00
CA GLN A 6 3.20 -26.33 -45.98
C GLN A 6 2.06 -25.44 -45.48
N LYS A 7 1.68 -25.55 -44.20
CA LYS A 7 0.68 -24.65 -43.60
C LYS A 7 1.16 -23.20 -43.49
N ALA A 8 2.43 -22.99 -43.18
CA ALA A 8 3.00 -21.65 -43.03
C ALA A 8 3.01 -20.85 -44.36
N VAL A 9 3.17 -21.52 -45.51
CA VAL A 9 3.19 -20.88 -46.84
C VAL A 9 1.77 -20.72 -47.40
N ILE A 10 0.85 -21.65 -47.11
CA ILE A 10 -0.51 -21.65 -47.68
C ILE A 10 -1.42 -20.62 -46.99
N GLN A 11 -1.26 -20.39 -45.68
CA GLN A 11 -2.21 -19.56 -44.92
C GLN A 11 -1.81 -18.08 -44.79
N VAL A 12 -0.53 -17.74 -44.91
CA VAL A 12 -0.06 -16.35 -44.72
C VAL A 12 1.11 -16.04 -45.66
N ALA A 13 1.03 -14.94 -46.40
CA ALA A 13 2.08 -14.51 -47.34
C ALA A 13 3.42 -14.20 -46.65
N ASP A 14 3.38 -13.64 -45.45
CA ASP A 14 4.53 -13.42 -44.57
C ASP A 14 4.16 -13.76 -43.11
N PHE A 15 4.46 -15.01 -42.73
CA PHE A 15 4.18 -15.52 -41.39
C PHE A 15 4.94 -14.79 -40.28
N LEU A 16 6.10 -14.20 -40.59
CA LEU A 16 6.92 -13.49 -39.62
C LEU A 16 6.24 -12.17 -39.23
N THR A 17 5.77 -11.41 -40.22
CA THR A 17 5.05 -10.16 -40.00
C THR A 17 3.69 -10.40 -39.32
N ALA A 18 2.95 -11.44 -39.71
CA ALA A 18 1.69 -11.79 -39.06
C ALA A 18 1.88 -12.20 -37.59
N THR A 19 2.92 -12.98 -37.28
CA THR A 19 3.25 -13.37 -35.90
C THR A 19 3.63 -12.14 -35.05
N ASN A 20 4.36 -11.19 -35.62
CA ASN A 20 4.70 -9.94 -34.92
C ASN A 20 3.47 -9.08 -34.60
N LEU A 21 2.55 -8.89 -35.55
CA LEU A 21 1.31 -8.13 -35.33
C LEU A 21 0.40 -8.80 -34.29
N LEU A 22 0.32 -10.13 -34.35
CA LEU A 22 -0.41 -10.93 -33.39
C LEU A 22 0.18 -10.80 -31.98
N ALA A 23 1.51 -10.92 -31.85
CA ALA A 23 2.21 -10.73 -30.60
C ALA A 23 1.97 -9.35 -30.00
N GLN A 24 2.02 -8.28 -30.81
CA GLN A 24 1.75 -6.92 -30.34
C GLN A 24 0.31 -6.74 -29.84
N THR A 25 -0.67 -7.30 -30.58
CA THR A 25 -2.09 -7.19 -30.20
C THR A 25 -2.38 -7.97 -28.92
N THR A 26 -1.84 -9.18 -28.80
CA THR A 26 -1.96 -10.02 -27.60
C THR A 26 -1.28 -9.38 -26.40
N LEU A 27 -0.06 -8.85 -26.57
CA LEU A 27 0.66 -8.15 -25.52
C LEU A 27 -0.15 -6.95 -25.00
N ARG A 28 -0.69 -6.12 -25.90
CA ARG A 28 -1.54 -4.98 -25.54
C ARG A 28 -2.79 -5.42 -24.78
N ALA A 29 -3.46 -6.49 -25.23
CA ALA A 29 -4.67 -6.99 -24.61
C ALA A 29 -4.43 -7.58 -23.21
N VAL A 30 -3.34 -8.33 -23.03
CA VAL A 30 -2.95 -8.91 -21.73
C VAL A 30 -2.54 -7.80 -20.77
N LEU A 31 -1.65 -6.89 -21.18
CA LEU A 31 -1.23 -5.76 -20.36
C LEU A 31 -2.40 -4.86 -19.93
N GLY A 32 -3.45 -4.73 -20.76
CA GLY A 32 -4.65 -3.97 -20.40
C GLY A 32 -5.60 -4.68 -19.43
N LYS A 33 -5.48 -6.01 -19.26
CA LYS A 33 -6.31 -6.81 -18.34
C LYS A 33 -5.70 -6.92 -16.94
N HIS A 34 -4.38 -6.78 -16.81
CA HIS A 34 -3.66 -6.90 -15.55
C HIS A 34 -3.42 -5.53 -14.93
N GLU A 35 -3.51 -5.44 -13.59
CA GLU A 35 -3.10 -4.25 -12.86
C GLU A 35 -1.58 -4.06 -12.91
N LEU A 36 -1.11 -2.82 -12.80
CA LEU A 36 0.31 -2.48 -12.88
C LEU A 36 1.17 -3.27 -11.88
N ASP A 37 0.65 -3.52 -10.67
CA ASP A 37 1.35 -4.28 -9.64
C ASP A 37 1.63 -5.72 -10.12
N ALA A 38 0.70 -6.35 -10.85
CA ALA A 38 0.91 -7.68 -11.42
C ALA A 38 1.94 -7.68 -12.56
N LEU A 39 2.04 -6.58 -13.33
CA LEU A 39 3.05 -6.46 -14.38
C LEU A 39 4.48 -6.41 -13.83
N LEU A 40 4.67 -5.86 -12.63
CA LEU A 40 5.97 -5.75 -11.98
C LEU A 40 6.30 -6.96 -11.10
N ALA A 41 5.32 -7.52 -10.39
CA ALA A 41 5.52 -8.61 -9.45
C ALA A 41 5.38 -10.01 -10.09
N GLU A 42 4.58 -10.17 -11.13
CA GLU A 42 4.17 -11.47 -11.69
C GLU A 42 4.62 -11.65 -13.15
N ARG A 43 5.83 -11.20 -13.49
CA ARG A 43 6.39 -11.32 -14.87
C ARG A 43 6.34 -12.74 -15.41
N GLU A 44 6.64 -13.74 -14.57
CA GLU A 44 6.63 -15.16 -14.96
C GLU A 44 5.23 -15.60 -15.41
N GLN A 45 4.20 -15.18 -14.68
CA GLN A 45 2.81 -15.54 -14.95
C GLN A 45 2.30 -14.84 -16.21
N LEU A 46 2.68 -13.58 -16.41
CA LEU A 46 2.38 -12.85 -17.64
C LEU A 46 3.02 -13.50 -18.87
N ASN A 47 4.29 -13.91 -18.77
CA ASN A 47 5.00 -14.59 -19.86
C ASN A 47 4.28 -15.89 -20.26
N LEU A 48 3.83 -16.68 -19.28
CA LEU A 48 3.08 -17.91 -19.51
C LEU A 48 1.74 -17.65 -20.21
N ASP A 49 0.99 -16.64 -19.77
CA ASP A 49 -0.33 -16.34 -20.36
C ASP A 49 -0.21 -15.78 -21.78
N ILE A 50 0.80 -14.95 -22.03
CA ILE A 50 1.13 -14.48 -23.39
C ILE A 50 1.56 -15.65 -24.27
N GLN A 51 2.43 -16.54 -23.77
CA GLN A 51 2.90 -17.71 -24.51
C GLN A 51 1.72 -18.62 -24.90
N LYS A 52 0.83 -18.95 -23.96
CA LYS A 52 -0.34 -19.80 -24.23
C LYS A 52 -1.25 -19.21 -25.28
N THR A 53 -1.53 -17.91 -25.17
CA THR A 53 -2.42 -17.20 -26.11
C THR A 53 -1.81 -17.16 -27.51
N LEU A 54 -0.50 -16.89 -27.59
CA LEU A 54 0.22 -16.88 -28.86
C LEU A 54 0.30 -18.28 -29.49
N ASP A 55 0.72 -19.31 -28.74
CA ASP A 55 0.86 -20.68 -29.26
C ASP A 55 -0.47 -21.18 -29.86
N ALA A 56 -1.58 -20.97 -29.15
CA ALA A 56 -2.92 -21.37 -29.61
C ALA A 56 -3.33 -20.70 -30.92
N GLN A 57 -3.00 -19.42 -31.11
CA GLN A 57 -3.34 -18.71 -32.34
C GLN A 57 -2.36 -19.03 -33.48
N THR A 58 -1.06 -19.20 -33.18
CA THR A 58 -0.02 -19.50 -34.18
C THR A 58 0.00 -20.97 -34.65
N GLU A 59 -0.65 -21.87 -33.92
CA GLU A 59 -0.79 -23.28 -34.31
C GLU A 59 -1.53 -23.44 -35.64
N THR A 60 -2.50 -22.56 -35.92
CA THR A 60 -3.21 -22.51 -37.21
C THR A 60 -2.27 -22.26 -38.40
N TRP A 61 -1.16 -21.57 -38.17
CA TRP A 61 -0.11 -21.28 -39.16
C TRP A 61 1.01 -22.32 -39.18
N GLY A 62 0.94 -23.37 -38.35
CA GLY A 62 2.00 -24.39 -38.25
C GLY A 62 3.25 -23.90 -37.51
N ILE A 63 3.11 -22.88 -36.65
CA ILE A 63 4.20 -22.27 -35.90
C ILE A 63 4.04 -22.59 -34.42
N LYS A 64 5.14 -23.01 -33.79
CA LYS A 64 5.21 -23.21 -32.34
C LYS A 64 6.01 -22.13 -31.66
N VAL A 65 5.44 -21.55 -30.61
CA VAL A 65 6.04 -20.48 -29.81
C VAL A 65 6.70 -21.08 -28.58
N SER A 66 8.03 -21.17 -28.59
CA SER A 66 8.79 -21.87 -27.54
C SER A 66 9.03 -21.03 -26.28
N ASN A 67 9.24 -19.73 -26.42
CA ASN A 67 9.40 -18.81 -25.29
C ASN A 67 8.96 -17.40 -25.69
N VAL A 68 8.31 -16.69 -24.77
CA VAL A 68 7.97 -15.26 -24.94
C VAL A 68 8.49 -14.53 -23.71
N GLU A 69 9.26 -13.48 -23.94
CA GLU A 69 9.81 -12.65 -22.88
C GLU A 69 9.49 -11.19 -23.18
N ILE A 70 8.87 -10.52 -22.22
CA ILE A 70 8.64 -9.08 -22.28
C ILE A 70 9.98 -8.38 -22.03
N LYS A 71 10.50 -7.69 -23.05
CA LYS A 71 11.65 -6.80 -22.91
C LYS A 71 11.22 -5.43 -22.37
N ASP A 72 11.16 -4.44 -23.26
CA ASP A 72 10.77 -3.08 -22.96
C ASP A 72 9.47 -2.79 -23.71
N VAL A 73 8.43 -2.41 -22.98
CA VAL A 73 7.17 -1.98 -23.56
C VAL A 73 7.21 -0.47 -23.66
N ASP A 74 7.30 0.06 -24.88
CA ASP A 74 7.13 1.49 -25.13
C ASP A 74 5.67 1.87 -24.92
N LEU A 75 5.36 2.30 -23.69
CA LEU A 75 4.09 2.87 -23.34
C LEU A 75 4.02 4.31 -23.85
N ASN A 76 2.95 4.67 -24.56
CA ASN A 76 2.72 6.06 -24.92
C ASN A 76 2.57 6.91 -23.64
N GLU A 77 3.13 8.13 -23.63
CA GLU A 77 3.08 9.09 -22.52
C GLU A 77 1.69 9.25 -21.91
N THR A 78 0.64 9.22 -22.73
CA THR A 78 -0.75 9.37 -22.27
C THR A 78 -1.17 8.22 -21.36
N MET A 79 -0.77 6.98 -21.68
CA MET A 79 -1.04 5.83 -20.83
C MET A 79 -0.20 5.86 -19.56
N VAL A 80 1.09 6.22 -19.67
CA VAL A 80 1.98 6.35 -18.50
C VAL A 80 1.41 7.35 -17.50
N ARG A 81 0.92 8.50 -17.97
CA ARG A 81 0.27 9.50 -17.11
C ARG A 81 -1.02 8.98 -16.47
N ALA A 82 -1.86 8.25 -17.20
CA ALA A 82 -3.10 7.69 -16.66
C ALA A 82 -2.82 6.63 -15.58
N ILE A 83 -1.86 5.74 -15.86
CA ILE A 83 -1.40 4.70 -14.94
C ILE A 83 -0.79 5.33 -13.68
N ALA A 84 0.06 6.35 -13.83
CA ALA A 84 0.67 7.04 -12.70
C ALA A 84 -0.39 7.67 -11.78
N ARG A 85 -1.39 8.35 -12.34
CA ARG A 85 -2.49 8.94 -11.55
C ARG A 85 -3.31 7.87 -10.81
N GLN A 86 -3.62 6.75 -11.48
CA GLN A 86 -4.37 5.67 -10.87
C GLN A 86 -3.55 5.00 -9.74
N ALA A 87 -2.27 4.75 -9.98
CA ALA A 87 -1.38 4.17 -8.99
C ALA A 87 -1.22 5.09 -7.77
N GLU A 88 -1.10 6.40 -7.98
CA GLU A 88 -1.01 7.38 -6.90
C GLU A 88 -2.30 7.45 -6.08
N ALA A 89 -3.47 7.48 -6.74
CA ALA A 89 -4.77 7.47 -6.06
C ALA A 89 -4.99 6.21 -5.21
N GLU A 90 -4.66 5.03 -5.74
CA GLU A 90 -4.78 3.77 -4.99
C GLU A 90 -3.78 3.71 -3.83
N ARG A 91 -2.56 4.22 -4.03
CA ARG A 91 -1.54 4.29 -2.98
C ARG A 91 -1.97 5.23 -1.85
N GLU A 92 -2.54 6.39 -2.18
CA GLU A 92 -3.07 7.33 -1.20
C GLU A 92 -4.27 6.73 -0.44
N ARG A 93 -5.17 6.04 -1.14
CA ARG A 93 -6.31 5.32 -0.53
C ARG A 93 -5.81 4.26 0.46
N ARG A 94 -4.88 3.40 0.03
CA ARG A 94 -4.28 2.35 0.89
C ARG A 94 -3.57 2.97 2.10
N ALA A 95 -2.82 4.05 1.90
CA ALA A 95 -2.15 4.76 2.98
C ALA A 95 -3.14 5.29 4.04
N LYS A 96 -4.27 5.88 3.61
CA LYS A 96 -5.33 6.35 4.52
C LYS A 96 -5.94 5.22 5.33
N VAL A 97 -6.22 4.06 4.71
CA VAL A 97 -6.77 2.90 5.42
C VAL A 97 -5.78 2.37 6.46
N ILE A 98 -4.52 2.17 6.07
CA ILE A 98 -3.47 1.69 6.98
C ILE A 98 -3.28 2.67 8.15
N HIS A 99 -3.31 3.97 7.87
CA HIS A 99 -3.19 4.98 8.92
C HIS A 99 -4.37 4.93 9.90
N ALA A 100 -5.61 4.87 9.39
CA ALA A 100 -6.80 4.78 10.22
C ALA A 100 -6.84 3.48 11.06
N GLU A 101 -6.42 2.35 10.49
CA GLU A 101 -6.28 1.09 11.23
C GLU A 101 -5.20 1.19 12.31
N GLY A 102 -4.06 1.82 12.02
CA GLY A 102 -3.01 2.07 12.98
C GLY A 102 -3.47 2.97 14.14
N GLU A 103 -4.23 4.03 13.85
CA GLU A 103 -4.81 4.91 14.86
C GLU A 103 -5.83 4.18 15.76
N LEU A 104 -6.67 3.33 15.17
CA LEU A 104 -7.62 2.51 15.93
C LEU A 104 -6.89 1.56 16.88
N GLN A 105 -5.91 0.81 16.38
CA GLN A 105 -5.11 -0.10 17.19
C GLN A 105 -4.38 0.64 18.32
N ALA A 106 -3.80 1.80 18.04
CA ALA A 106 -3.15 2.63 19.05
C ALA A 106 -4.16 3.08 20.13
N SER A 107 -5.34 3.54 19.72
CA SER A 107 -6.40 4.00 20.62
C SER A 107 -6.91 2.88 21.53
N GLU A 108 -7.11 1.68 20.99
CA GLU A 108 -7.50 0.50 21.79
C GLU A 108 -6.45 0.14 22.83
N LYS A 109 -5.17 0.17 22.47
CA LYS A 109 -4.06 -0.11 23.40
C LYS A 109 -3.97 0.95 24.50
N LEU A 110 -4.15 2.22 24.16
CA LEU A 110 -4.20 3.30 25.13
C LEU A 110 -5.39 3.15 26.09
N LEU A 111 -6.58 2.78 25.58
CA LEU A 111 -7.75 2.53 26.41
C LEU A 111 -7.51 1.35 27.38
N GLN A 112 -6.94 0.25 26.90
CA GLN A 112 -6.57 -0.90 27.73
C GLN A 112 -5.57 -0.50 28.83
N ALA A 113 -4.55 0.29 28.47
CA ALA A 113 -3.59 0.80 29.44
C ALA A 113 -4.25 1.71 30.49
N ALA A 114 -5.15 2.61 30.07
CA ALA A 114 -5.88 3.49 30.98
C ALA A 114 -6.79 2.71 31.94
N GLN A 115 -7.50 1.69 31.45
CA GLN A 115 -8.32 0.80 32.28
C GLN A 115 -7.47 0.03 33.29
N MET A 116 -6.30 -0.44 32.90
CA MET A 116 -5.36 -1.13 33.80
C MET A 116 -4.83 -0.19 34.88
N LEU A 117 -4.44 1.03 34.52
CA LEU A 117 -3.97 2.05 35.45
C LEU A 117 -5.08 2.48 36.44
N SER A 118 -6.33 2.58 35.97
CA SER A 118 -7.48 2.94 36.83
C SER A 118 -7.74 1.90 37.93
N LYS A 119 -7.44 0.62 37.68
CA LYS A 119 -7.62 -0.45 38.68
C LYS A 119 -6.62 -0.37 39.84
N GLN A 120 -5.48 0.30 39.68
CA GLN A 120 -4.43 0.41 40.70
C GLN A 120 -4.06 1.89 40.91
N PRO A 121 -4.61 2.55 41.95
CA PRO A 121 -4.33 3.96 42.26
C PRO A 121 -2.83 4.28 42.38
N GLU A 122 -2.03 3.34 42.89
CA GLU A 122 -0.58 3.47 43.03
C GLU A 122 0.14 3.56 41.67
N ALA A 123 -0.39 2.90 40.64
CA ALA A 123 0.18 2.93 39.29
C ALA A 123 0.01 4.30 38.62
N MET A 124 -1.11 4.99 38.88
CA MET A 124 -1.32 6.37 38.44
C MET A 124 -0.34 7.34 39.10
N GLN A 125 -0.03 7.12 40.38
CA GLN A 125 0.93 7.94 41.09
C GLN A 125 2.36 7.74 40.56
N LEU A 126 2.75 6.50 40.25
CA LEU A 126 4.02 6.21 39.57
C LEU A 126 4.09 6.86 38.18
N ARG A 127 3.01 6.79 37.40
CA ARG A 127 2.92 7.47 36.10
C ARG A 127 3.08 8.98 36.26
N TYR A 128 2.44 9.58 37.25
CA TYR A 128 2.57 11.00 37.56
C TYR A 128 4.02 11.39 37.89
N LEU A 129 4.69 10.62 38.76
CA LEU A 129 6.10 10.83 39.09
C LEU A 129 7.03 10.65 37.89
N GLN A 130 6.76 9.68 37.01
CA GLN A 130 7.50 9.50 35.75
C GLN A 130 7.34 10.70 34.82
N THR A 131 6.11 11.22 34.67
CA THR A 131 5.84 12.42 33.87
C THR A 131 6.59 13.63 34.44
N LEU A 132 6.61 13.80 35.77
CA LEU A 132 7.38 14.86 36.43
C LEU A 132 8.89 14.70 36.20
N SER A 133 9.42 13.47 36.29
CA SER A 133 10.83 13.20 36.03
C SER A 133 11.22 13.50 34.58
N ASN A 134 10.34 13.19 33.61
CA ASN A 134 10.57 13.49 32.21
C ASN A 134 10.57 15.01 31.96
N ILE A 135 9.60 15.73 32.54
CA ILE A 135 9.51 17.19 32.43
C ILE A 135 10.71 17.88 33.10
N ALA A 136 11.20 17.34 34.23
CA ALA A 136 12.37 17.89 34.91
C ALA A 136 13.70 17.61 34.18
N GLY A 137 13.75 16.57 33.34
CA GLY A 137 14.90 16.24 32.50
C GLY A 137 15.05 17.16 31.29
N ASP A 138 13.93 17.58 30.69
CA ASP A 138 13.89 18.63 29.69
C ASP A 138 14.03 19.99 30.38
N LYS A 139 15.09 20.75 30.09
CA LYS A 139 15.45 22.05 30.70
C LYS A 139 14.41 23.16 30.46
N THR A 140 13.17 22.98 30.89
CA THR A 140 12.03 23.84 30.61
C THR A 140 11.77 24.72 31.82
N SER A 141 11.98 26.04 31.69
CA SER A 141 11.94 27.01 32.80
C SER A 141 10.52 27.29 33.36
N THR A 142 9.48 26.73 32.76
CA THR A 142 8.08 26.97 33.16
C THR A 142 7.38 25.62 33.38
N ILE A 143 7.22 25.23 34.64
CA ILE A 143 6.53 24.00 35.04
C ILE A 143 5.05 24.35 35.25
N VAL A 144 4.18 23.93 34.33
CA VAL A 144 2.72 24.03 34.50
C VAL A 144 2.25 22.81 35.27
N PHE A 145 1.79 23.04 36.50
CA PHE A 145 1.41 21.96 37.42
C PHE A 145 -0.11 21.82 37.47
N PRO A 146 -0.70 20.78 36.87
CA PRO A 146 -2.13 20.51 37.03
C PRO A 146 -2.34 19.88 38.42
N VAL A 147 -2.86 20.66 39.36
CA VAL A 147 -3.26 20.15 40.68
C VAL A 147 -4.75 19.80 40.63
N PRO A 148 -5.17 18.61 41.10
CA PRO A 148 -6.57 18.24 41.21
C PRO A 148 -7.35 19.28 42.02
N MET A 149 -8.48 19.75 41.50
CA MET A 149 -9.33 20.75 42.17
C MET A 149 -9.75 20.28 43.58
N ASP A 150 -9.89 18.99 43.80
CA ASP A 150 -10.26 18.40 45.09
C ASP A 150 -9.25 18.71 46.22
N LEU A 151 -7.98 18.92 45.88
CA LEU A 151 -6.93 19.31 46.84
C LEU A 151 -6.89 20.82 47.07
N ILE A 152 -7.29 21.62 46.07
CA ILE A 152 -7.25 23.08 46.12
C ILE A 152 -8.52 23.63 46.80
N THR A 153 -9.66 22.99 46.58
CA THR A 153 -10.98 23.47 47.02
C THR A 153 -11.04 23.74 48.53
N PRO A 154 -10.55 22.85 49.43
CA PRO A 154 -10.54 23.11 50.87
C PRO A 154 -9.66 24.29 51.26
N MET A 155 -8.53 24.48 50.56
CA MET A 155 -7.60 25.59 50.81
C MET A 155 -8.17 26.93 50.34
N LEU A 156 -8.86 26.92 49.18
CA LEU A 156 -9.51 28.10 48.61
C LEU A 156 -10.71 28.54 49.46
N GLU A 157 -11.51 27.60 49.97
CA GLU A 157 -12.62 27.87 50.87
C GLU A 157 -12.15 28.42 52.23
N ALA A 158 -11.05 27.91 52.76
CA ALA A 158 -10.42 28.43 53.98
C ALA A 158 -9.90 29.87 53.79
N LEU A 159 -9.35 30.21 52.62
CA LEU A 159 -8.94 31.57 52.25
C LEU A 159 -10.14 32.51 52.07
N ARG A 160 -11.23 32.03 51.47
CA ARG A 160 -12.46 32.82 51.25
C ARG A 160 -13.20 33.14 52.56
N LYS A 161 -13.12 32.26 53.56
CA LYS A 161 -13.69 32.51 54.91
C LYS A 161 -12.89 33.52 55.76
N ARG A 162 -11.69 33.91 55.34
CA ARG A 162 -10.77 34.76 56.13
C ARG A 162 -10.80 36.25 55.75
N ASN A 163 -11.49 36.64 54.68
CA ASN A 163 -11.77 38.03 54.35
C ASN A 163 -13.24 38.36 54.70
N PRO A 164 -13.50 39.04 55.83
CA PRO A 164 -14.77 39.73 56.05
C PRO A 164 -14.92 40.96 55.14
#